data_AF-A0A8S9UDH4-F1
#
_entry.id   AF-A0A8S9UDH4-F1
#
_cell.length_a   1.000
_cell.length_b   1.000
_cell.length_c   1.000
_cell.angle_alpha   90.00
_cell.angle_beta   90.00
_cell.angle_gamma   90.00
#
_symmetry.space_group_name_H-M   'P 1'
#
loop_
_entity.id
_entity.type
_entity.pdbx_description
1 polymer ?
#
loop_
_entity_poly.entity_id
_entity_poly.type
_entity_poly.pdbx_seq_one_letter_code
_entity_poly.pdbx_strand_id
1 'polypeptide(L)'
;QKHVINLSYEQNKRICQWREEHPSLTQNRLTEKAQIELALVKRPAQATISTILKESERYLSICEDRSTRRSRLHRAVMLEGSIVKAKGARLLTKLGVEPQDQMQFSNGWLQSFQQRHGFKSFSTHG
;
A
#
# COMPACT_ATOMS: atom_id res chain seq x y z
N GLN A 1 8.68 -15.08 -21.46
CA GLN A 1 8.35 -14.55 -20.12
C GLN A 1 9.11 -13.25 -19.89
N LYS A 2 8.44 -12.13 -19.65
CA LYS A 2 9.10 -10.86 -19.29
C LYS A 2 9.49 -10.96 -17.81
N HIS A 3 10.76 -11.23 -17.53
CA HIS A 3 11.28 -11.31 -16.17
C HIS A 3 11.32 -9.90 -15.58
N VAL A 4 10.42 -9.59 -14.64
CA VAL A 4 10.32 -8.25 -14.03
C VAL A 4 11.37 -8.16 -12.92
N ILE A 5 12.34 -7.26 -13.06
CA ILE A 5 13.27 -6.91 -11.99
C ILE A 5 12.50 -6.13 -10.92
N ASN A 6 12.57 -6.57 -9.67
CA ASN A 6 11.84 -5.96 -8.57
C ASN A 6 12.61 -4.73 -8.00
N LEU A 7 12.59 -3.62 -8.74
CA LEU A 7 13.23 -2.37 -8.36
C LEU A 7 12.52 -1.69 -7.19
N SER A 8 13.28 -1.15 -6.24
CA SER A 8 12.76 -0.37 -5.10
C SER A 8 12.22 0.99 -5.55
N TYR A 9 11.42 1.65 -4.69
CA TYR A 9 10.92 3.00 -4.97
C TYR A 9 12.07 4.00 -5.18
N GLU A 10 13.07 3.98 -4.30
CA GLU A 10 14.26 4.84 -4.41
C GLU A 10 15.05 4.60 -5.70
N GLN A 11 15.19 3.32 -6.11
CA GLN A 11 15.83 2.96 -7.36
C GLN A 11 15.08 3.50 -8.58
N ASN A 12 13.74 3.37 -8.59
CA ASN A 12 12.91 3.92 -9.66
C ASN A 12 12.96 5.45 -9.70
N LYS A 13 12.94 6.10 -8.53
CA LYS A 13 13.07 7.56 -8.41
C LYS A 13 14.40 8.05 -8.97
N ARG A 14 15.51 7.36 -8.65
CA ARG A 14 16.83 7.72 -9.18
C ARG A 14 16.89 7.60 -10.71
N ILE A 15 16.27 6.57 -11.28
CA ILE A 15 16.16 6.42 -12.74
C ILE A 15 15.41 7.60 -13.37
N CYS A 16 14.31 8.06 -12.75
CA CYS A 16 13.57 9.24 -13.21
C CYS A 16 14.41 10.51 -13.13
N GLN A 17 15.17 10.72 -12.05
CA GLN A 17 16.06 11.87 -11.91
C GLN A 17 17.15 11.89 -13.00
N TRP A 18 17.77 10.75 -13.31
CA TRP A 18 18.75 10.69 -14.40
C TRP A 18 18.17 11.07 -15.76
N ARG A 19 16.88 10.79 -15.99
CA ARG A 19 16.19 11.19 -17.21
C ARG A 19 15.95 12.70 -17.27
N GLU A 20 15.68 13.35 -16.14
CA GLU A 20 15.58 14.81 -16.05
C GLU A 20 16.94 15.50 -16.20
N GLU A 21 17.97 14.97 -15.54
CA GLU A 21 19.34 15.49 -15.62
C GLU A 21 19.93 15.34 -17.04
N HIS A 22 19.51 14.31 -17.78
CA HIS A 22 20.06 13.98 -19.10
C HIS A 22 18.95 13.57 -20.10
N PRO A 23 18.17 14.53 -20.63
CA PRO A 23 17.02 14.24 -21.50
C PRO A 23 17.40 13.58 -22.84
N SER A 24 18.66 13.74 -23.28
CA SER A 24 19.20 13.12 -24.50
C SER A 24 19.60 11.65 -24.33
N LEU A 25 19.64 11.12 -23.10
CA LEU A 25 19.97 9.72 -22.86
C LEU A 25 18.87 8.82 -23.43
N THR A 26 19.28 7.89 -24.30
CA THR A 26 18.39 6.84 -24.79
C THR A 26 18.05 5.85 -23.69
N GLN A 27 16.89 5.21 -23.78
CA GLN A 27 16.45 4.23 -22.78
C GLN A 27 17.41 3.03 -22.68
N ASN A 28 18.08 2.66 -23.78
CA ASN A 28 19.12 1.63 -23.77
C ASN A 28 20.31 2.02 -22.89
N ARG A 29 20.79 3.27 -22.97
CA ARG A 29 21.87 3.75 -22.10
C ARG A 29 21.42 3.89 -20.65
N LEU A 30 20.15 4.25 -20.40
CA LEU A 30 19.58 4.24 -19.05
C LEU A 30 19.54 2.84 -18.44
N THR A 31 19.29 1.78 -19.21
CA THR A 31 19.36 0.41 -18.69
C THR A 31 20.77 0.00 -18.26
N GLU A 32 21.80 0.43 -19.00
CA GLU A 32 23.21 0.17 -18.67
C GLU A 32 23.63 0.93 -17.42
N LYS A 33 23.30 2.23 -17.40
CA LYS A 33 23.55 3.10 -16.25
C LYS A 33 22.89 2.57 -14.98
N ALA A 34 21.61 2.16 -15.07
CA ALA A 34 20.88 1.58 -13.96
C ALA A 34 21.47 0.25 -13.47
N GLN A 35 22.00 -0.60 -14.35
CA GLN A 35 22.65 -1.84 -13.92
C GLN A 35 23.90 -1.56 -13.08
N ILE A 36 24.74 -0.63 -13.54
CA ILE A 36 26.02 -0.29 -12.91
C ILE A 36 25.80 0.48 -11.61
N GLU A 37 25.08 1.61 -11.66
CA GLU A 37 24.93 2.51 -10.51
C GLU A 37 24.03 1.96 -9.40
N LEU A 38 23.08 1.08 -9.73
CA LEU A 38 22.21 0.43 -8.72
C LEU A 38 22.69 -0.98 -8.34
N ALA A 39 23.88 -1.39 -8.80
CA ALA A 39 24.48 -2.69 -8.55
C ALA A 39 23.49 -3.87 -8.77
N LEU A 40 22.73 -3.82 -9.86
CA LEU A 40 21.72 -4.84 -10.17
C LEU A 40 22.39 -6.10 -10.71
N VAL A 41 22.01 -7.26 -10.16
CA VAL A 41 22.48 -8.58 -10.62
C VAL A 41 22.18 -8.81 -12.10
N LYS A 42 21.11 -8.20 -12.62
CA LYS A 42 20.71 -8.29 -14.04
C LYS A 42 20.35 -6.91 -14.58
N ARG A 43 20.67 -6.69 -15.86
CA ARG A 43 20.28 -5.49 -16.62
C ARG A 43 18.76 -5.38 -16.69
N PRO A 44 18.15 -4.25 -16.31
CA PRO A 44 16.72 -4.03 -16.53
C PRO A 44 16.40 -4.00 -18.02
N ALA A 45 15.26 -4.56 -18.40
CA ALA A 45 14.79 -4.49 -19.78
C ALA A 45 14.41 -3.05 -20.13
N GLN A 46 14.57 -2.66 -21.41
CA GLN A 46 14.15 -1.36 -21.90
C GLN A 46 12.65 -1.10 -21.62
N ALA A 47 11.80 -2.13 -21.73
CA ALA A 47 10.39 -2.05 -21.38
C ALA A 47 10.15 -1.68 -19.90
N THR A 48 10.99 -2.17 -18.99
CA THR A 48 10.91 -1.84 -17.55
C THR A 48 11.23 -0.35 -17.34
N ILE A 49 12.29 0.15 -17.96
CA ILE A 49 12.64 1.57 -17.93
C ILE A 49 11.51 2.42 -18.53
N SER A 50 10.91 1.99 -19.64
CA SER A 50 9.77 2.69 -20.23
C SER A 50 8.59 2.80 -19.28
N THR A 51 8.22 1.71 -18.58
CA THR A 51 7.14 1.75 -17.58
C THR A 51 7.46 2.69 -16.42
N ILE A 52 8.69 2.66 -15.91
CA ILE A 52 9.13 3.55 -14.82
C ILE A 52 9.03 5.01 -15.24
N LEU A 53 9.49 5.34 -16.45
CA LEU A 53 9.46 6.71 -16.96
C LEU A 53 8.03 7.20 -17.27
N LYS A 54 7.09 6.30 -17.60
CA LYS A 54 5.66 6.67 -17.73
C LYS A 54 5.04 7.08 -16.41
N GLU A 55 5.56 6.56 -15.29
CA GLU A 55 5.15 6.94 -13.94
C GLU A 55 6.12 7.96 -13.31
N SER A 56 6.89 8.72 -14.10
CA SER A 56 7.96 9.59 -13.58
C SER A 56 7.47 10.62 -12.58
N GLU A 57 6.35 11.28 -12.86
CA GLU A 57 5.69 12.26 -11.99
C GLU A 57 5.42 11.67 -10.60
N ARG A 58 5.00 10.40 -10.56
CA ARG A 58 4.68 9.64 -9.34
C ARG A 58 5.90 9.38 -8.45
N TYR A 59 7.11 9.40 -9.01
CA TYR A 59 8.36 9.18 -8.27
C TYR A 59 9.06 10.48 -7.90
N LEU A 60 8.87 11.51 -8.72
CA LEU A 60 9.49 12.83 -8.56
C LEU A 60 8.65 13.78 -7.70
N SER A 61 7.34 13.54 -7.59
CA SER A 61 6.47 14.28 -6.67
C SER A 61 7.03 14.22 -5.25
N ILE A 62 7.22 15.39 -4.63
CA ILE A 62 7.52 15.52 -3.21
C ILE A 62 6.26 15.11 -2.46
N CYS A 63 6.17 13.84 -2.08
CA CYS A 63 5.22 13.41 -1.07
C CYS A 63 6.06 13.00 0.15
N GLU A 64 6.01 13.81 1.21
CA GLU A 64 6.65 13.52 2.49
C GLU A 64 6.09 12.25 3.15
N ASP A 65 5.01 11.67 2.61
CA ASP A 65 4.41 10.49 3.17
C ASP A 65 5.10 9.20 2.67
N ARG A 66 6.14 8.81 3.41
CA ARG A 66 6.89 7.53 3.26
C ARG A 66 6.03 6.27 3.43
N SER A 67 4.71 6.40 3.63
CA SER A 67 3.79 5.29 3.88
C SER A 67 3.28 4.59 2.61
N THR A 68 3.52 5.14 1.41
CA THR A 68 2.81 4.71 0.19
C THR A 68 3.67 4.03 -0.88
N ARG A 69 4.52 3.04 -0.53
CA ARG A 69 4.83 1.93 -1.48
C ARG A 69 5.67 0.78 -0.91
N ARG A 70 5.02 -0.01 -0.05
CA ARG A 70 4.97 -1.49 -0.08
C ARG A 70 4.19 -1.94 1.16
N SER A 71 2.91 -1.57 1.22
CA SER A 71 2.01 -2.18 2.20
C SER A 71 1.61 -3.57 1.68
N ARG A 72 2.54 -4.54 1.79
CA ARG A 72 2.14 -5.87 2.28
C ARG A 72 1.84 -5.83 3.79
N LEU A 73 1.56 -4.63 4.32
CA LEU A 73 0.81 -4.44 5.54
C LEU A 73 -0.68 -4.66 5.24
N HIS A 74 -1.04 -5.90 4.91
CA HIS A 74 -2.21 -6.48 5.55
C HIS A 74 -1.82 -6.93 6.97
N ARG A 75 -0.90 -6.18 7.63
CA ARG A 75 -0.67 -6.28 9.07
C ARG A 75 -1.94 -5.69 9.67
N ALA A 76 -2.82 -6.59 10.07
CA ALA A 76 -3.88 -6.38 11.03
C ALA A 76 -4.28 -4.91 11.15
N VAL A 77 -5.24 -4.47 10.32
CA VAL A 77 -5.93 -3.19 10.57
C VAL A 77 -6.49 -3.30 11.98
N MET A 78 -5.83 -2.63 12.91
CA MET A 78 -6.23 -2.57 14.30
C MET A 78 -7.46 -1.67 14.35
N LEU A 79 -8.63 -2.28 14.49
CA LEU A 79 -9.89 -1.56 14.58
C LEU A 79 -10.27 -1.43 16.05
N GLU A 80 -10.44 -0.19 16.50
CA GLU A 80 -11.04 0.09 17.80
C GLU A 80 -12.46 -0.52 17.83
N GLY A 81 -12.80 -1.19 18.93
CA GLY A 81 -14.08 -1.88 19.08
C GLY A 81 -15.31 -1.01 18.84
N SER A 82 -15.21 0.28 19.20
CA SER A 82 -16.24 1.31 18.98
C SER A 82 -16.61 1.45 17.49
N ILE A 83 -15.63 1.37 16.59
CA ILE A 83 -15.84 1.48 15.14
C ILE A 83 -16.66 0.30 14.63
N VAL A 84 -16.39 -0.91 15.13
CA VAL A 84 -17.14 -2.12 14.76
C VAL A 84 -18.60 -2.00 15.20
N LYS A 85 -18.84 -1.55 16.44
CA LYS A 85 -20.19 -1.33 16.97
C LYS A 85 -20.96 -0.26 16.17
N ALA A 86 -20.34 0.88 15.92
CA ALA A 86 -20.94 1.96 15.15
C ALA A 86 -21.29 1.52 13.72
N LYS A 87 -20.44 0.71 13.09
CA LYS A 87 -20.71 0.16 11.75
C LYS A 87 -21.84 -0.86 11.78
N GLY A 88 -21.91 -1.69 12.82
CA GLY A 88 -23.03 -2.61 13.04
C GLY A 88 -24.37 -1.88 13.16
N ALA A 89 -24.43 -0.80 13.96
CA ALA A 89 -25.64 -0.01 14.12
C ALA A 89 -26.09 0.61 12.78
N ARG A 90 -25.15 1.22 12.05
CA ARG A 90 -25.44 1.76 10.71
C ARG A 90 -25.93 0.68 9.73
N LEU A 91 -25.43 -0.55 9.85
CA LEU A 91 -25.89 -1.66 9.02
C LEU A 91 -27.34 -2.03 9.34
N LEU A 92 -27.71 -2.11 10.62
CA LEU A 92 -29.09 -2.38 11.03
C LEU A 92 -30.05 -1.30 10.51
N THR A 93 -29.68 -0.01 10.61
CA THR A 93 -30.46 1.08 10.03
C THR A 93 -30.64 0.92 8.52
N LYS A 94 -29.58 0.55 7.79
CA LYS A 94 -29.64 0.34 6.34
C LYS A 94 -30.46 -0.87 5.93
N LEU A 95 -30.57 -1.87 6.80
CA LEU A 95 -31.42 -3.04 6.60
C LEU A 95 -32.88 -2.79 6.99
N GLY A 96 -33.21 -1.58 7.48
CA GLY A 96 -34.58 -1.23 7.90
C GLY A 96 -34.99 -1.90 9.21
N VAL A 97 -34.04 -2.23 10.09
CA VAL A 97 -34.35 -2.75 11.42
C VAL A 97 -34.75 -1.60 12.32
N GLU A 98 -35.99 -1.64 12.81
CA GLU A 98 -36.56 -0.65 13.73
C GLU A 98 -35.72 -0.55 15.01
N PRO A 99 -35.58 0.65 15.62
CA PRO A 99 -34.70 0.86 16.78
C PRO A 99 -34.97 -0.07 17.97
N GLN A 100 -36.23 -0.48 18.15
CA GLN A 100 -36.66 -1.40 19.20
C GLN A 100 -36.18 -2.85 18.99
N ASP A 101 -35.92 -3.23 17.74
CA ASP A 101 -35.48 -4.57 17.32
C ASP A 101 -33.96 -4.61 17.06
N GLN A 102 -33.25 -3.49 17.23
CA GLN A 102 -31.82 -3.42 17.03
C GLN A 102 -31.07 -4.13 18.16
N MET A 103 -30.16 -5.03 17.78
CA MET A 103 -29.24 -5.65 18.71
C MET A 103 -28.35 -4.59 19.37
N GLN A 104 -28.24 -4.66 20.70
CA GLN A 104 -27.24 -3.89 21.43
C GLN A 104 -25.85 -4.51 21.23
N PHE A 105 -24.94 -3.78 20.59
CA PHE A 105 -23.57 -4.22 20.34
C PHE A 105 -22.71 -4.15 21.63
N SER A 106 -22.98 -5.06 22.57
CA SER A 106 -22.31 -5.16 23.86
C SER A 106 -20.82 -5.53 23.74
N ASN A 107 -20.06 -5.38 24.84
CA ASN A 107 -18.65 -5.80 24.87
C ASN A 107 -18.50 -7.32 24.69
N GLY A 108 -19.41 -8.13 25.25
CA GLY A 108 -19.38 -9.59 25.07
C GLY A 108 -19.69 -10.03 23.64
N TRP A 109 -20.63 -9.35 22.97
CA TRP A 109 -20.89 -9.56 21.54
C TRP A 109 -19.65 -9.21 20.71
N LEU A 110 -19.03 -8.06 20.98
CA LEU A 110 -17.85 -7.59 20.25
C LEU A 110 -16.69 -8.58 20.38
N GLN A 111 -16.43 -9.08 21.59
CA GLN A 111 -15.37 -10.07 21.84
C GLN A 111 -15.62 -11.36 21.06
N SER A 112 -16.86 -11.87 21.09
CA SER A 112 -17.25 -13.07 20.35
C SER A 112 -17.15 -12.86 18.83
N PHE A 113 -17.58 -11.69 18.34
CA PHE A 113 -17.49 -11.30 16.93
C PHE A 113 -16.04 -11.22 16.46
N GLN A 114 -15.17 -10.57 17.25
CA GLN A 114 -13.74 -10.45 16.95
C GLN A 114 -13.06 -11.82 16.92
N GLN A 115 -13.33 -12.68 17.90
CA GLN A 115 -12.81 -14.05 17.94
C GLN A 115 -13.25 -14.87 16.72
N ARG A 116 -14.54 -14.79 16.35
CA ARG A 116 -15.10 -15.54 15.22
C ARG A 116 -14.54 -15.11 13.87
N HIS A 117 -14.31 -13.80 13.68
CA HIS A 117 -13.89 -13.23 12.40
C HIS A 117 -12.38 -12.90 12.35
N GLY A 118 -11.60 -13.30 13.35
CA GLY A 118 -10.15 -13.15 13.36
C GLY A 118 -9.64 -11.72 13.53
N PHE A 119 -10.45 -10.83 14.12
CA PHE A 119 -9.99 -9.49 14.50
C PHE A 119 -9.14 -9.56 15.77
N LYS A 120 -7.99 -8.90 15.78
CA LYS A 120 -7.14 -8.78 16.96
C LYS A 120 -7.61 -7.61 17.82
N SER A 121 -7.97 -7.85 19.07
CA SER A 121 -8.31 -6.81 20.06
C SER A 121 -7.06 -6.30 20.78
N PHE A 122 -7.02 -5.01 21.14
CA PHE A 122 -6.13 -4.52 22.20
C PHE A 122 -6.75 -4.84 23.56
N SER A 123 -5.96 -5.43 24.47
CA SER A 123 -6.16 -5.26 25.91
C SER A 123 -5.13 -4.23 26.34
N THR A 124 -5.50 -2.95 26.37
CA THR A 124 -4.73 -1.97 27.16
C THR A 124 -4.98 -2.32 28.63
N HIS A 125 -4.14 -3.19 29.19
CA HIS A 125 -4.03 -3.33 30.64
C HIS A 125 -3.25 -2.14 31.17
N GLY A 126 -3.88 -1.39 32.09
CA GLY A 126 -3.26 -0.40 32.97
C GLY A 126 -3.19 0.99 32.39
#